data_AF-A0A0W0VIG0-F1
#
_entry.id   AF-A0A0W0VIG0-F1
#
_cell.length_a   1.000
_cell.length_b   1.000
_cell.length_c   1.000
_cell.angle_alpha   90.00
_cell.angle_beta   90.00
_cell.angle_gamma   90.00
#
_symmetry.space_group_name_H-M   'P 1'
#
loop_
_entity.id
_entity.type
_entity.pdbx_description
1 polymer ?
#
loop_
_entity_poly.entity_id
_entity_poly.type
_entity_poly.pdbx_seq_one_letter_code
_entity_poly.pdbx_strand_id
1 'polypeptide(L)'
;MITNTIDVGMDEYYFTNKKDAVLVTKGITTCIAFVVQGHYYDEDANFIPFCGLFHWSGFTDPRNQATDYVAEQLQFFFEELREQLDIEEDDKIIVTSLLFIGGEKSQFEGRELILSGTEKEVETLKEVASGFNYEEFNIMLKSRPVHNHYLTSGELSLAVEVGINQFGLSYEHLADEEEIEDGDLESFDLKALTRS
;
A
#
# COMPACT_ATOMS: atom_id res chain seq x y z
N MET A 1 -19.85 -9.63 13.16
CA MET A 1 -19.57 -8.19 13.02
C MET A 1 -19.35 -7.94 11.55
N ILE A 2 -19.96 -6.90 10.99
CA ILE A 2 -19.75 -6.51 9.59
C ILE A 2 -18.48 -5.66 9.59
N THR A 3 -17.46 -6.09 8.86
CA THR A 3 -16.23 -5.31 8.67
C THR A 3 -16.52 -4.21 7.66
N ASN A 4 -16.15 -2.97 7.96
CA ASN A 4 -16.29 -1.85 7.03
C ASN A 4 -15.01 -1.71 6.21
N THR A 5 -15.02 -2.21 4.97
CA THR A 5 -13.87 -2.11 4.07
C THR A 5 -13.85 -0.75 3.38
N ILE A 6 -12.67 -0.13 3.31
CA ILE A 6 -12.42 1.15 2.64
C ILE A 6 -11.33 0.91 1.61
N ASP A 7 -11.66 1.07 0.33
CA ASP A 7 -10.68 0.96 -0.75
C ASP A 7 -9.85 2.25 -0.86
N VAL A 8 -8.55 2.09 -1.04
CA VAL A 8 -7.56 3.17 -1.20
C VAL A 8 -6.94 3.02 -2.59
N GLY A 9 -7.30 3.91 -3.51
CA GLY A 9 -6.82 3.92 -4.88
C GLY A 9 -5.38 4.40 -5.02
N MET A 10 -4.84 4.33 -6.23
CA MET A 10 -3.49 4.82 -6.54
C MET A 10 -3.39 6.33 -6.32
N ASP A 11 -2.30 6.75 -5.69
CA ASP A 11 -2.03 8.09 -5.17
C ASP A 11 -3.06 8.62 -4.17
N GLU A 12 -3.91 7.74 -3.62
CA GLU A 12 -4.83 8.05 -2.54
C GLU A 12 -4.32 7.49 -1.21
N TYR A 13 -4.77 8.11 -0.13
CA TYR A 13 -4.45 7.75 1.23
C TYR A 13 -5.68 7.84 2.12
N TYR A 14 -5.67 7.04 3.19
CA TYR A 14 -6.73 7.07 4.18
C TYR A 14 -6.19 6.71 5.56
N PHE A 15 -6.70 7.40 6.58
CA PHE A 15 -6.38 7.15 7.99
C PHE A 15 -7.65 6.92 8.79
N THR A 16 -7.61 6.02 9.78
CA THR A 16 -8.77 5.77 10.62
C THR A 16 -8.41 5.28 12.02
N ASN A 17 -9.25 5.65 12.99
CA ASN A 17 -9.25 5.15 14.36
C ASN A 17 -10.46 4.24 14.65
N LYS A 18 -11.23 3.87 13.62
CA LYS A 18 -12.39 2.97 13.74
C LYS A 18 -11.94 1.51 13.82
N LYS A 19 -12.34 0.82 14.89
CA LYS A 19 -11.91 -0.57 15.18
C LYS A 19 -12.42 -1.62 14.20
N ASP A 20 -13.51 -1.33 13.50
CA ASP A 20 -14.18 -2.19 12.52
C ASP A 20 -13.84 -1.85 11.07
N ALA A 21 -13.02 -0.82 10.85
CA ALA A 21 -12.56 -0.42 9.53
C ALA A 21 -11.32 -1.22 9.11
N VAL A 22 -11.30 -1.61 7.83
CA VAL A 22 -10.12 -2.20 7.17
C VAL A 22 -9.87 -1.41 5.89
N LEU A 23 -8.67 -0.85 5.78
CA LEU A 23 -8.21 -0.15 4.59
C LEU A 23 -7.59 -1.17 3.65
N VAL A 24 -7.98 -1.13 2.38
CA VAL A 24 -7.55 -2.10 1.38
C VAL A 24 -7.01 -1.36 0.17
N THR A 25 -5.89 -1.80 -0.35
CA THR A 25 -5.42 -1.36 -1.66
C THR A 25 -4.96 -2.56 -2.47
N LYS A 26 -5.06 -2.44 -3.79
CA LYS A 26 -4.85 -3.53 -4.75
C LYS A 26 -4.02 -3.04 -5.93
N GLY A 27 -3.54 -3.98 -6.74
CA GLY A 27 -2.80 -3.65 -7.95
C GLY A 27 -1.38 -3.12 -7.67
N ILE A 28 -0.81 -3.40 -6.49
CA ILE A 28 0.55 -2.97 -6.17
C ILE A 28 1.52 -3.87 -6.93
N THR A 29 2.09 -3.32 -8.00
CA THR A 29 3.19 -3.89 -8.78
C THR A 29 4.42 -3.00 -8.63
N THR A 30 4.60 -2.02 -9.51
CA THR A 30 5.65 -1.01 -9.45
C THR A 30 5.43 0.01 -8.33
N CYS A 31 4.17 0.20 -7.92
CA CYS A 31 3.76 1.09 -6.84
C CYS A 31 4.22 0.58 -5.46
N ILE A 32 4.15 1.43 -4.45
CA ILE A 32 4.55 1.11 -3.07
C ILE A 32 3.44 1.58 -2.13
N ALA A 33 2.92 0.69 -1.29
CA ALA A 33 2.04 1.04 -0.19
C ALA A 33 2.80 1.43 1.06
N PHE A 34 2.43 2.57 1.65
CA PHE A 34 2.89 3.00 2.96
C PHE A 34 1.81 2.58 3.96
N VAL A 35 2.20 1.80 4.96
CA VAL A 35 1.30 1.31 5.99
C VAL A 35 1.78 1.82 7.33
N VAL A 36 0.89 2.43 8.09
CA VAL A 36 1.17 2.90 9.44
C VAL A 36 0.16 2.34 10.43
N GLN A 37 0.64 1.88 11.58
CA GLN A 37 -0.19 1.53 12.72
C GLN A 37 0.42 2.13 13.98
N GLY A 38 -0.42 2.74 14.81
CA GLY A 38 0.06 3.43 16.00
C GLY A 38 -1.05 3.84 16.94
N HIS A 39 -0.71 4.77 17.82
CA HIS A 39 -1.65 5.43 18.70
C HIS A 39 -1.20 6.84 19.03
N TYR A 40 -2.13 7.65 19.50
CA TYR A 40 -1.88 8.94 20.15
C TYR A 40 -2.74 9.01 21.42
N TYR A 41 -2.55 10.09 22.17
CA TYR A 41 -3.40 10.43 23.30
C TYR A 41 -4.12 11.74 22.95
N ASP A 42 -5.43 11.81 23.17
CA ASP A 42 -6.17 13.07 23.04
C ASP A 42 -5.94 13.99 24.25
N GLU A 43 -6.57 15.15 24.24
CA GLU A 43 -6.51 16.16 25.32
C GLU A 43 -6.90 15.60 26.70
N ASP A 44 -7.75 14.57 26.74
CA ASP A 44 -8.24 13.90 27.93
C ASP A 44 -7.35 12.70 28.35
N ALA A 45 -6.20 12.53 27.68
CA ALA A 45 -5.28 11.41 27.84
C ALA A 45 -5.90 10.02 27.55
N ASN A 46 -6.93 9.96 26.71
CA ASN A 46 -7.47 8.69 26.22
C ASN A 46 -6.54 8.10 25.17
N PHE A 47 -6.31 6.79 25.25
CA PHE A 47 -5.56 6.06 24.24
C PHE A 47 -6.40 5.88 22.97
N ILE A 48 -5.95 6.45 21.85
CA ILE A 48 -6.62 6.33 20.55
C ILE A 48 -5.71 5.58 19.57
N PRO A 49 -6.03 4.32 19.24
CA PRO A 49 -5.29 3.59 18.22
C PRO A 49 -5.73 4.01 16.82
N PHE A 50 -4.82 3.94 15.87
CA PHE A 50 -5.09 4.23 14.47
C PHE A 50 -4.34 3.30 13.52
N CYS A 51 -4.81 3.28 12.27
CA CYS A 51 -4.05 2.78 11.13
C CYS A 51 -4.19 3.71 9.94
N GLY A 52 -3.26 3.60 8.99
CA GLY A 52 -3.26 4.36 7.75
C GLY A 52 -2.65 3.58 6.60
N LEU A 53 -3.07 3.93 5.40
CA LEU A 53 -2.64 3.33 4.14
C LEU A 53 -2.51 4.42 3.08
N PHE A 54 -1.41 4.45 2.35
CA PHE A 54 -1.19 5.31 1.19
C PHE A 54 -0.63 4.48 0.05
N HIS A 55 -1.28 4.52 -1.12
CA HIS A 55 -0.82 3.81 -2.31
C HIS A 55 -0.02 4.78 -3.19
N TRP A 56 1.30 4.79 -3.04
CA TRP A 56 2.16 5.71 -3.79
C TRP A 56 2.60 5.11 -5.13
N SER A 57 2.38 5.84 -6.22
CA SER A 57 2.77 5.42 -7.58
C SER A 57 4.29 5.39 -7.84
N GLY A 58 5.09 6.04 -6.98
CA GLY A 58 6.55 6.13 -7.13
C GLY A 58 7.00 7.48 -7.73
N PHE A 59 8.16 7.51 -8.39
CA PHE A 59 8.68 8.75 -8.96
C PHE A 59 7.91 9.19 -10.20
N THR A 60 7.43 10.44 -10.18
CA THR A 60 6.78 11.08 -11.33
C THR A 60 7.78 11.70 -12.32
N ASP A 61 8.96 12.15 -11.86
CA ASP A 61 10.10 12.49 -12.72
C ASP A 61 11.43 11.98 -12.11
N PRO A 62 12.13 11.03 -12.74
CA PRO A 62 13.37 10.47 -12.22
C PRO A 62 14.60 11.41 -12.31
N ARG A 63 14.45 12.63 -12.87
CA ARG A 63 15.59 13.44 -13.34
C ARG A 63 16.17 14.46 -12.37
N ASN A 64 15.64 14.72 -11.17
CA ASN A 64 16.39 15.43 -10.12
C ASN A 64 15.70 15.36 -8.74
N GLN A 65 16.49 15.18 -7.68
CA GLN A 65 16.11 15.27 -6.26
C GLN A 65 15.17 14.15 -5.73
N ALA A 66 15.46 12.89 -6.07
CA ALA A 66 14.71 11.73 -5.56
C ALA A 66 14.61 11.68 -4.02
N THR A 67 15.70 12.02 -3.31
CA THR A 67 15.74 12.05 -1.85
C THR A 67 14.78 13.10 -1.28
N ASP A 68 14.81 14.32 -1.81
CA ASP A 68 13.96 15.41 -1.33
C ASP A 68 12.49 15.11 -1.64
N TYR A 69 12.19 14.60 -2.83
CA TYR A 69 10.85 14.18 -3.21
C TYR A 69 10.27 13.13 -2.25
N VAL A 70 11.06 12.10 -1.90
CA VAL A 70 10.58 11.09 -0.94
C VAL A 70 10.40 11.67 0.45
N ALA A 71 11.28 12.59 0.87
CA ALA A 71 11.12 13.27 2.16
C ALA A 71 9.82 14.08 2.20
N GLU A 72 9.49 14.79 1.10
CA GLU A 72 8.21 15.48 0.92
C GLU A 72 7.03 14.51 0.97
N GLN A 73 7.12 13.33 0.34
CA GLN A 73 6.06 12.31 0.42
C GLN A 73 5.85 11.76 1.84
N LEU A 74 6.94 11.54 2.60
CA LEU A 74 6.83 11.12 4.00
C LEU A 74 6.27 12.23 4.89
N GLN A 75 6.69 13.48 4.68
CA GLN A 75 6.13 14.64 5.37
C GLN A 75 4.63 14.74 5.11
N PHE A 76 4.24 14.76 3.83
CA PHE A 76 2.83 14.79 3.41
C PHE A 76 2.02 13.67 4.05
N PHE A 77 2.53 12.43 4.03
CA PHE A 77 1.86 11.29 4.64
C PHE A 77 1.55 11.49 6.13
N PHE A 78 2.43 12.13 6.89
CA PHE A 78 2.19 12.39 8.31
C PHE A 78 1.37 13.66 8.59
N GLU A 79 1.45 14.68 7.74
CA GLU A 79 0.58 15.85 7.79
C GLU A 79 -0.88 15.42 7.56
N GLU A 80 -1.13 14.61 6.54
CA GLU A 80 -2.46 14.09 6.22
C GLU A 80 -3.00 13.14 7.28
N LEU A 81 -2.12 12.37 7.94
CA LEU A 81 -2.51 11.55 9.09
C LEU A 81 -3.08 12.43 10.20
N ARG A 82 -2.41 13.54 10.52
CA ARG A 82 -2.87 14.50 11.53
C ARG A 82 -4.19 15.13 11.11
N GLU A 83 -4.27 15.62 9.88
CA GLU A 83 -5.47 16.28 9.37
C GLU A 83 -6.69 15.35 9.38
N GLN A 84 -6.58 14.12 8.86
CA GLN A 84 -7.72 13.20 8.80
C GLN A 84 -8.17 12.67 10.17
N LEU A 85 -7.25 12.59 11.14
CA LEU A 85 -7.53 12.11 12.49
C LEU A 85 -7.77 13.23 13.51
N ASP A 86 -7.74 14.49 13.07
CA ASP A 86 -7.92 15.68 13.90
C ASP A 86 -6.95 15.70 15.10
N ILE A 87 -5.65 15.47 14.81
CA ILE A 87 -4.58 15.42 15.81
C ILE A 87 -3.83 16.75 15.81
N GLU A 88 -3.79 17.42 16.95
CA GLU A 88 -3.09 18.70 17.13
C GLU A 88 -1.58 18.58 16.84
N GLU A 89 -0.95 19.65 16.37
CA GLU A 89 0.45 19.65 15.93
C GLU A 89 1.44 19.24 17.05
N ASP A 90 1.14 19.63 18.28
CA ASP A 90 1.94 19.33 19.48
C ASP A 90 1.65 17.94 20.07
N ASP A 91 0.57 17.28 19.66
CA ASP A 91 0.24 15.93 20.12
C ASP A 91 1.23 14.91 19.56
N LYS A 92 1.67 14.04 20.45
CA LYS A 92 2.65 13.01 20.15
C LYS A 92 2.00 11.78 19.53
N ILE A 93 2.44 11.43 18.32
CA ILE A 93 2.04 10.20 17.64
C ILE A 93 3.07 9.11 17.95
N ILE A 94 2.61 7.95 18.39
CA ILE A 94 3.44 6.77 18.64
C ILE A 94 3.18 5.73 17.56
N VAL A 95 4.11 5.61 16.62
CA VAL A 95 4.04 4.64 15.52
C VAL A 95 4.64 3.32 15.98
N THR A 96 3.81 2.28 15.96
CA THR A 96 4.19 0.92 16.33
C THR A 96 4.71 0.12 15.14
N SER A 97 4.17 0.40 13.95
CA SER A 97 4.55 -0.21 12.69
C SER A 97 4.53 0.84 11.59
N LEU A 98 5.64 0.95 10.85
CA LEU A 98 5.74 1.70 9.60
C LEU A 98 6.31 0.73 8.57
N LEU A 99 5.50 0.36 7.58
CA LEU A 99 5.86 -0.60 6.56
C LEU A 99 5.79 0.05 5.19
N PHE A 100 6.72 -0.31 4.33
CA PHE A 100 6.69 0.02 2.91
C PHE A 100 6.64 -1.29 2.13
N ILE A 101 5.61 -1.46 1.31
CA ILE A 101 5.23 -2.73 0.69
C ILE A 101 5.08 -2.52 -0.81
N GLY A 102 5.74 -3.36 -1.58
CA GLY A 102 5.65 -3.34 -3.04
C GLY A 102 6.97 -2.91 -3.68
N GLY A 103 6.84 -2.41 -4.89
CA GLY A 103 7.92 -2.22 -5.84
C GLY A 103 8.24 -3.49 -6.61
N GLU A 104 8.62 -3.31 -7.87
CA GLU A 104 8.90 -4.40 -8.81
C GLU A 104 10.39 -4.49 -9.09
N LYS A 105 10.89 -5.71 -9.31
CA LYS A 105 12.28 -5.91 -9.70
C LYS A 105 12.42 -5.75 -11.20
N SER A 106 13.54 -5.18 -11.63
CA SER A 106 13.98 -5.23 -13.02
C SER A 106 14.00 -6.66 -13.55
N GLN A 107 13.38 -6.84 -14.72
CA GLN A 107 13.28 -8.14 -15.39
C GLN A 107 14.13 -8.12 -16.66
N PHE A 108 14.87 -9.21 -16.88
CA PHE A 108 15.76 -9.36 -18.03
C PHE A 108 15.47 -10.66 -18.77
N GLU A 109 15.45 -10.61 -20.10
CA GLU A 109 15.51 -11.79 -20.96
C GLU A 109 16.86 -11.84 -21.66
N GLY A 110 17.70 -12.79 -21.22
CA GLY A 110 19.09 -12.85 -21.63
C GLY A 110 19.90 -11.65 -21.16
N ARG A 111 20.14 -10.68 -22.05
CA ARG A 111 20.86 -9.42 -21.76
C ARG A 111 20.00 -8.18 -21.98
N GLU A 112 18.75 -8.36 -22.40
CA GLU A 112 17.82 -7.27 -22.69
C GLU A 112 16.97 -7.00 -21.45
N LEU A 113 16.86 -5.71 -21.08
CA LEU A 113 15.98 -5.26 -20.01
C LEU A 113 14.55 -5.21 -20.56
N ILE A 114 13.65 -6.01 -20.00
CA ILE A 114 12.22 -6.03 -20.39
C ILE A 114 11.42 -5.05 -19.54
N LEU A 115 11.75 -4.94 -18.25
CA LEU A 115 11.07 -4.04 -17.34
C LEU A 115 12.09 -3.33 -16.44
N SER A 116 12.06 -2.00 -16.44
CA SER A 116 12.73 -1.22 -15.40
C SER A 116 11.90 -1.32 -14.12
N GLY A 117 12.39 -2.04 -13.13
CA GLY A 117 11.75 -2.11 -11.82
C GLY A 117 11.86 -0.79 -11.06
N THR A 118 11.33 -0.77 -9.85
CA THR A 118 11.31 0.39 -8.95
C THR A 118 12.32 0.27 -7.81
N GLU A 119 13.45 -0.42 -8.06
CA GLU A 119 14.48 -0.62 -7.04
C GLU A 119 15.09 0.69 -6.55
N LYS A 120 15.18 1.71 -7.41
CA LYS A 120 15.72 3.02 -7.05
C LYS A 120 14.79 3.75 -6.08
N GLU A 121 13.49 3.72 -6.35
CA GLU A 121 12.43 4.29 -5.51
C GLU A 121 12.48 3.65 -4.13
N VAL A 122 12.50 2.31 -4.08
CA VAL A 122 12.52 1.60 -2.81
C VAL A 122 13.82 1.85 -2.03
N GLU A 123 14.98 1.88 -2.70
CA GLU A 123 16.25 2.15 -2.01
C GLU A 123 16.30 3.59 -1.48
N THR A 124 15.86 4.56 -2.27
CA THR A 124 15.76 5.96 -1.82
C THR A 124 14.81 6.07 -0.64
N LEU A 125 13.67 5.37 -0.69
CA LEU A 125 12.70 5.33 0.40
C LEU A 125 13.27 4.77 1.70
N LYS A 126 14.11 3.73 1.64
CA LYS A 126 14.80 3.22 2.82
C LYS A 126 15.76 4.24 3.43
N GLU A 127 16.58 4.85 2.58
CA GLU A 127 17.58 5.82 3.02
C GLU A 127 16.90 7.00 3.69
N VAL A 128 15.89 7.58 3.04
CA VAL A 128 15.13 8.71 3.57
C VAL A 128 14.35 8.31 4.82
N ALA A 129 13.57 7.22 4.80
CA ALA A 129 12.80 6.81 5.97
C ALA A 129 13.68 6.49 7.19
N SER A 130 14.92 6.05 6.98
CA SER A 130 15.88 5.81 8.08
C SER A 130 16.50 7.10 8.63
N GLY A 131 16.64 8.14 7.79
CA GLY A 131 17.23 9.43 8.14
C GLY A 131 16.23 10.55 8.41
N PHE A 132 14.93 10.29 8.23
CA PHE A 132 13.87 11.30 8.36
C PHE A 132 13.77 11.81 9.81
N ASN A 133 13.55 13.12 9.95
CA ASN A 133 13.46 13.78 11.25
C ASN A 133 12.06 13.64 11.86
N TYR A 134 11.68 12.42 12.27
CA TYR A 134 10.35 12.15 12.85
C TYR A 134 10.02 13.02 14.07
N GLU A 135 11.03 13.41 14.86
CA GLU A 135 10.84 14.21 16.07
C GLU A 135 10.32 15.62 15.78
N GLU A 136 10.69 16.20 14.63
CA GLU A 136 10.19 17.52 14.17
C GLU A 136 8.68 17.51 13.93
N PHE A 137 8.11 16.35 13.61
CA PHE A 137 6.68 16.16 13.40
C PHE A 137 5.98 15.54 14.63
N ASN A 138 6.63 15.54 15.81
CA ASN A 138 6.14 14.91 17.04
C ASN A 138 5.81 13.41 16.88
N ILE A 139 6.54 12.70 16.00
CA ILE A 139 6.37 11.26 15.77
C ILE A 139 7.45 10.48 16.52
N MET A 140 7.02 9.50 17.29
CA MET A 140 7.90 8.52 17.95
C MET A 140 7.74 7.15 17.29
N LEU A 141 8.78 6.69 16.60
CA LEU A 141 8.85 5.31 16.11
C LEU A 141 9.24 4.34 17.24
N LYS A 142 8.44 3.30 17.45
CA LYS A 142 8.78 2.18 18.38
C LYS A 142 9.63 1.10 17.72
N SER A 143 9.59 1.02 16.40
CA SER A 143 10.33 0.08 15.58
C SER A 143 11.00 0.83 14.44
N ARG A 144 12.10 0.29 13.90
CA ARG A 144 12.66 0.83 12.66
C ARG A 144 11.65 0.59 11.52
N PRO A 145 11.53 1.51 10.55
CA PRO A 145 10.70 1.26 9.39
C PRO A 145 11.11 -0.05 8.70
N VAL A 146 10.14 -0.90 8.40
CA VAL A 146 10.40 -2.21 7.78
C VAL A 146 10.02 -2.12 6.32
N HIS A 147 11.01 -2.30 5.45
CA HIS A 147 10.79 -2.39 4.01
C HIS A 147 10.67 -3.86 3.65
N ASN A 148 9.46 -4.29 3.32
CA ASN A 148 9.27 -5.63 2.79
C ASN A 148 9.23 -5.52 1.26
N HIS A 149 10.36 -5.87 0.65
CA HIS A 149 10.47 -6.07 -0.78
C HIS A 149 9.67 -7.31 -1.18
N TYR A 150 8.38 -7.11 -1.43
CA TYR A 150 7.60 -8.08 -2.16
C TYR A 150 7.74 -7.74 -3.64
N LEU A 151 8.92 -8.07 -4.19
CA LEU A 151 9.17 -7.92 -5.61
C LEU A 151 8.22 -8.86 -6.34
N THR A 152 7.11 -8.31 -6.85
CA THR A 152 6.25 -9.02 -7.78
C THR A 152 7.07 -9.38 -9.03
N SER A 153 6.66 -10.44 -9.72
CA SER A 153 7.29 -10.89 -10.95
C SER A 153 6.23 -11.47 -11.87
N GLY A 154 6.30 -11.13 -13.16
CA GLY A 154 5.30 -11.54 -14.14
C GLY A 154 3.93 -10.90 -13.87
N GLU A 155 2.87 -11.70 -13.93
CA GLU A 155 1.47 -11.26 -13.81
C GLU A 155 0.96 -11.25 -12.36
N LEU A 156 1.80 -10.93 -11.39
CA LEU A 156 1.40 -10.89 -9.98
C LEU A 156 1.24 -9.43 -9.53
N SER A 157 0.11 -9.13 -8.89
CA SER A 157 -0.09 -7.89 -8.13
C SER A 157 -0.31 -8.20 -6.66
N LEU A 158 -0.01 -7.24 -5.79
CA LEU A 158 -0.26 -7.35 -4.37
C LEU A 158 -1.54 -6.62 -3.98
N ALA A 159 -2.26 -7.22 -3.03
CA ALA A 159 -3.28 -6.56 -2.24
C ALA A 159 -2.83 -6.46 -0.78
N VAL A 160 -2.99 -5.28 -0.20
CA VAL A 160 -2.63 -4.97 1.19
C VAL A 160 -3.89 -4.60 1.95
N GLU A 161 -4.07 -5.21 3.11
CA GLU A 161 -5.17 -4.92 4.03
C GLU A 161 -4.60 -4.48 5.38
N VAL A 162 -5.07 -3.36 5.92
CA VAL A 162 -4.67 -2.86 7.23
C VAL A 162 -5.88 -2.46 8.06
N GLY A 163 -5.92 -2.95 9.30
CA GLY A 163 -6.80 -2.45 10.35
C GLY A 163 -5.99 -2.15 11.60
N ILE A 164 -6.64 -1.66 12.66
CA ILE A 164 -5.94 -1.27 13.90
C ILE A 164 -5.08 -2.40 14.51
N ASN A 165 -5.58 -3.64 14.47
CA ASN A 165 -4.89 -4.82 15.00
C ASN A 165 -4.70 -5.91 13.93
N GLN A 166 -4.79 -5.53 12.67
CA GLN A 166 -4.82 -6.44 11.53
C GLN A 166 -3.85 -5.93 10.47
N PHE A 167 -3.09 -6.86 9.91
CA PHE A 167 -2.29 -6.63 8.72
C PHE A 167 -2.35 -7.89 7.85
N GLY A 168 -2.71 -7.73 6.60
CA GLY A 168 -2.87 -8.80 5.62
C GLY A 168 -2.18 -8.44 4.31
N LEU A 169 -1.57 -9.44 3.68
CA LEU A 169 -0.96 -9.33 2.36
C LEU A 169 -1.35 -10.56 1.55
N SER A 170 -1.81 -10.34 0.33
CA SER A 170 -2.18 -11.41 -0.60
C SER A 170 -1.70 -11.09 -2.02
N TYR A 171 -1.50 -12.15 -2.82
CA TYR A 171 -1.12 -12.06 -4.22
C TYR A 171 -2.34 -12.29 -5.09
N GLU A 172 -2.56 -11.41 -6.06
CA GLU A 172 -3.57 -11.51 -7.10
C GLU A 172 -2.86 -11.79 -8.45
N HIS A 173 -3.44 -12.64 -9.30
CA HIS A 173 -2.97 -12.87 -10.67
C HIS A 173 -3.66 -11.90 -11.64
N LEU A 174 -2.91 -11.36 -12.60
CA LEU A 174 -3.35 -10.32 -13.54
C LEU A 174 -4.03 -10.84 -14.83
N ALA A 175 -4.21 -12.15 -15.04
CA ALA A 175 -4.85 -12.73 -16.24
C ALA A 175 -6.32 -13.14 -15.98
N ASP A 176 -7.32 -12.88 -16.84
CA ASP A 176 -7.44 -12.21 -18.13
C ASP A 176 -8.82 -11.52 -18.16
N GLU A 177 -8.92 -10.24 -18.54
CA GLU A 177 -10.16 -9.76 -19.17
C GLU A 177 -10.22 -10.40 -20.56
N GLU A 178 -10.64 -11.66 -20.65
CA GLU A 178 -11.05 -12.22 -21.93
C GLU A 178 -12.19 -11.35 -22.45
N GLU A 179 -11.91 -10.59 -23.51
CA GLU A 179 -12.92 -10.07 -24.42
C GLU A 179 -13.88 -11.24 -24.71
N ILE A 180 -15.11 -11.13 -24.22
CA ILE A 180 -16.21 -11.93 -24.75
C ILE A 180 -16.44 -11.37 -26.15
N GLU A 181 -15.64 -11.82 -27.13
CA GLU A 181 -16.02 -11.73 -28.53
C GLU A 181 -17.31 -12.55 -28.66
N ASP A 182 -18.39 -11.86 -29.03
CA ASP A 182 -19.65 -12.43 -29.48
C ASP A 182 -19.37 -13.52 -30.54
N GLY A 183 -19.39 -14.78 -30.13
CA GLY A 183 -19.07 -15.93 -30.98
C GLY A 183 -20.01 -17.10 -30.72
N ASP A 184 -21.16 -17.07 -31.38
CA ASP A 184 -22.07 -18.18 -31.69
C ASP A 184 -22.15 -19.34 -30.68
N LEU A 185 -23.05 -19.20 -29.71
CA LEU A 185 -23.63 -20.37 -29.03
C LEU A 185 -24.52 -21.13 -30.02
N GLU A 186 -23.92 -22.02 -30.80
CA GLU A 186 -24.65 -23.10 -31.46
C GLU A 186 -25.40 -23.90 -30.37
N SER A 187 -26.72 -23.91 -30.50
CA SER A 187 -27.61 -24.71 -29.67
C SER A 187 -27.30 -26.21 -29.85
N PHE A 188 -26.71 -26.86 -28.84
CA PHE A 188 -26.71 -28.32 -28.76
C PHE A 188 -27.86 -28.82 -27.88
N ASP A 189 -28.72 -29.61 -28.52
CA ASP A 189 -30.00 -30.10 -28.02
C ASP A 189 -29.85 -31.27 -27.02
N LEU A 190 -30.80 -31.32 -26.09
CA LEU A 190 -30.93 -32.22 -24.95
C LEU A 190 -31.54 -33.57 -25.34
N LYS A 191 -31.10 -34.64 -24.64
CA LYS A 191 -31.75 -35.98 -24.50
C LYS A 191 -31.64 -36.97 -25.68
N ALA A 192 -30.74 -37.93 -25.56
CA ALA A 192 -31.03 -39.37 -25.73
C ALA A 192 -29.80 -40.22 -25.37
N LEU A 193 -30.05 -41.43 -24.86
CA LEU A 193 -29.11 -42.55 -24.65
C LEU A 193 -28.45 -42.68 -23.27
N THR A 194 -29.27 -42.82 -22.23
CA THR A 194 -29.01 -43.83 -21.20
C THR A 194 -29.94 -45.03 -21.44
N ARG A 195 -29.40 -46.05 -22.12
CA ARG A 195 -29.92 -47.42 -22.13
C ARG A 195 -28.73 -48.38 -22.08
N SER A 196 -28.54 -49.02 -20.93
CA SER A 196 -28.11 -50.41 -20.77
C SER A 196 -28.38 -50.83 -19.34
#